data_AF-A0A3D1R0Z6-F1
#
_entry.id   AF-A0A3D1R0Z6-F1
#
_cell.length_a   1.000
_cell.length_b   1.000
_cell.length_c   1.000
_cell.angle_alpha   90.00
_cell.angle_beta   90.00
_cell.angle_gamma   90.00
#
_symmetry.space_group_name_H-M   'P 1'
#
loop_
_entity.id
_entity.type
_entity.pdbx_description
1 polymer ?
#
loop_
_entity_poly.entity_id
_entity_poly.type
_entity_poly.pdbx_seq_one_letter_code
_entity_poly.pdbx_strand_id
1 'polypeptide(L)'
;MRAPALCLTCLAGFAATILPALPSAASEGDEQLSTPRRALELFINSGREGDYQRAARALDLSALPQQQRAAEGARLARRLKLVLDQKLWIDWEGISDEPAGDPADGPDIEVIGAIPLGGTTIPVSLARIDGEAGGQVWKLSGASVSRIPALYEAYGAGWVGDHLPELLIRFRVLEVEAWQWIGLLLALGVAWLLGMGLAWAGLGLADRLARRTAPTWDERLVDVARGPARLFLGVLAFGLLAGLLHLAAPAQRVVDKGCRTLLVVAAAWACLRLVTFLAETLQEALTQGESEGRARGVRTMIVVARRIASVT
;
A
#
# COMPACT_ATOMS: atom_id res chain seq x y z
N MET A 1 -52.86 -62.69 -60.84
CA MET A 1 -51.51 -62.08 -60.79
C MET A 1 -51.69 -60.57 -60.70
N ARG A 2 -51.55 -60.02 -59.48
CA ARG A 2 -50.56 -58.99 -59.05
C ARG A 2 -50.78 -57.59 -59.66
N ALA A 3 -50.85 -56.46 -58.97
CA ALA A 3 -51.09 -56.03 -57.57
C ALA A 3 -51.18 -54.46 -57.64
N PRO A 4 -51.88 -53.77 -56.71
CA PRO A 4 -52.09 -52.32 -56.73
C PRO A 4 -50.95 -51.54 -56.05
N ALA A 5 -50.59 -50.36 -56.57
CA ALA A 5 -49.58 -49.48 -55.97
C ALA A 5 -50.21 -48.54 -54.93
N LEU A 6 -49.72 -48.69 -53.70
CA LEU A 6 -50.16 -48.06 -52.47
C LEU A 6 -49.68 -46.60 -52.31
N CYS A 7 -50.62 -45.79 -51.80
CA CYS A 7 -50.49 -44.78 -50.74
C CYS A 7 -49.07 -44.56 -50.18
N LEU A 8 -48.52 -43.36 -50.37
CA LEU A 8 -47.30 -42.89 -49.70
C LEU A 8 -47.59 -41.62 -48.90
N THR A 9 -48.49 -41.73 -47.92
CA THR A 9 -48.57 -40.82 -46.77
C THR A 9 -47.88 -41.50 -45.60
N CYS A 10 -46.79 -40.92 -45.10
CA CYS A 10 -46.21 -41.04 -43.74
C CYS A 10 -44.68 -41.01 -43.83
N LEU A 11 -44.08 -39.89 -43.43
CA LEU A 11 -42.81 -39.76 -42.65
C LEU A 11 -42.26 -38.33 -42.80
N ALA A 12 -43.02 -37.35 -42.33
CA ALA A 12 -42.48 -36.03 -41.98
C ALA A 12 -42.92 -35.72 -40.54
N GLY A 13 -42.68 -36.67 -39.65
CA GLY A 13 -42.87 -36.53 -38.22
C GLY A 13 -41.52 -36.68 -37.54
N PHE A 14 -41.23 -35.74 -36.65
CA PHE A 14 -40.26 -35.89 -35.55
C PHE A 14 -38.76 -35.86 -35.91
N ALA A 15 -38.25 -34.67 -36.23
CA ALA A 15 -36.85 -34.33 -35.99
C ALA A 15 -36.71 -32.84 -35.60
N ALA A 16 -37.48 -32.41 -34.60
CA ALA A 16 -37.29 -31.12 -33.92
C ALA A 16 -37.09 -31.39 -32.43
N THR A 17 -36.15 -32.27 -32.12
CA THR A 17 -35.76 -32.57 -30.73
C THR A 17 -34.53 -31.72 -30.40
N ILE A 18 -34.78 -30.64 -29.66
CA ILE A 18 -33.91 -30.08 -28.61
C ILE A 18 -32.49 -29.75 -29.08
N LEU A 19 -32.33 -28.59 -29.71
CA LEU A 19 -31.06 -27.87 -29.59
C LEU A 19 -31.10 -27.18 -28.21
N PRO A 20 -30.19 -27.47 -27.26
CA PRO A 20 -30.11 -26.66 -26.05
C PRO A 20 -29.86 -25.21 -26.47
N ALA A 21 -30.71 -24.30 -26.01
CA ALA A 21 -30.51 -22.87 -26.23
C ALA A 21 -29.11 -22.54 -25.70
N LEU A 22 -28.23 -22.04 -26.57
CA LEU A 22 -26.94 -21.53 -26.14
C LEU A 22 -27.19 -20.50 -25.03
N PRO A 23 -26.45 -20.55 -23.91
CA PRO A 23 -26.60 -19.55 -22.86
C PRO A 23 -26.46 -18.15 -23.50
N SER A 24 -27.42 -17.28 -23.19
CA SER A 24 -27.38 -15.90 -23.68
C SER A 24 -26.25 -15.15 -22.96
N ALA A 25 -25.67 -14.14 -23.60
CA ALA A 25 -24.67 -13.28 -22.95
C ALA A 25 -25.17 -12.67 -21.62
N ALA A 26 -26.50 -12.50 -21.47
CA ALA A 26 -27.12 -12.07 -20.22
C ALA A 26 -27.03 -13.15 -19.12
N SER A 27 -27.23 -14.44 -19.43
CA SER A 27 -27.13 -15.51 -18.43
C SER A 27 -25.69 -15.76 -17.99
N GLU A 28 -24.72 -15.66 -18.90
CA GLU A 28 -23.29 -15.74 -18.52
C GLU A 28 -22.87 -14.55 -17.63
N GLY A 29 -23.42 -13.36 -17.90
CA GLY A 29 -23.22 -12.18 -17.07
C GLY A 29 -23.79 -12.37 -15.67
N ASP A 30 -25.03 -12.85 -15.56
CA ASP A 30 -25.69 -13.12 -14.28
C ASP A 30 -24.97 -14.26 -13.50
N GLU A 31 -24.40 -15.25 -14.20
CA GLU A 31 -23.58 -16.31 -13.57
C GLU A 31 -22.26 -15.79 -12.96
N GLN A 32 -21.67 -14.75 -13.55
CA GLN A 32 -20.49 -14.08 -12.96
C GLN A 32 -20.85 -13.25 -11.73
N LEU A 33 -22.14 -13.01 -11.50
CA LEU A 33 -22.68 -12.25 -10.38
C LEU A 33 -23.54 -13.12 -9.44
N SER A 34 -23.47 -14.44 -9.56
CA SER A 34 -24.38 -15.35 -8.84
C SER A 34 -24.11 -15.45 -7.34
N THR A 35 -22.88 -15.16 -6.91
CA THR A 35 -22.45 -15.18 -5.50
C THR A 35 -21.72 -13.88 -5.17
N PRO A 36 -21.69 -13.46 -3.88
CA PRO A 36 -20.96 -12.25 -3.49
C PRO A 36 -19.48 -12.31 -3.86
N ARG A 37 -18.83 -13.47 -3.63
CA ARG A 37 -17.43 -13.70 -4.00
C ARG A 37 -17.19 -13.52 -5.50
N ARG A 38 -17.99 -14.15 -6.36
CA ARG A 38 -17.84 -14.05 -7.83
C ARG A 38 -18.06 -12.63 -8.33
N ALA A 39 -19.07 -11.94 -7.80
CA ALA A 39 -19.33 -10.54 -8.16
C ALA A 39 -18.15 -9.63 -7.79
N LEU A 40 -17.55 -9.82 -6.61
CA LEU A 40 -16.38 -9.07 -6.19
C LEU A 40 -15.14 -9.43 -7.02
N GLU A 41 -14.93 -10.71 -7.33
CA GLU A 41 -13.85 -11.15 -8.22
C GLU A 41 -13.96 -10.52 -9.61
N LEU A 42 -15.17 -10.50 -10.19
CA LEU A 42 -15.42 -9.81 -11.47
C LEU A 42 -14.99 -8.34 -11.38
N PHE A 43 -15.40 -7.63 -10.32
CA PHE A 43 -15.06 -6.23 -10.12
C PHE A 43 -13.54 -6.03 -10.00
N ILE A 44 -12.88 -6.79 -9.12
CA ILE A 44 -11.45 -6.64 -8.83
C ILE A 44 -10.60 -7.01 -10.03
N ASN A 45 -10.90 -8.13 -10.72
CA ASN A 45 -10.12 -8.58 -11.87
C ASN A 45 -10.32 -7.66 -13.08
N SER A 46 -11.56 -7.27 -13.40
CA SER A 46 -11.81 -6.30 -14.48
C SER A 46 -11.12 -4.96 -14.21
N GLY A 47 -11.15 -4.51 -12.95
CA GLY A 47 -10.44 -3.31 -12.52
C GLY A 47 -8.91 -3.42 -12.58
N ARG A 48 -8.34 -4.62 -12.36
CA ARG A 48 -6.90 -4.90 -12.54
C ARG A 48 -6.49 -4.86 -14.01
N GLU A 49 -7.34 -5.33 -14.91
CA GLU A 49 -7.11 -5.33 -16.36
C GLU A 49 -7.30 -3.94 -17.01
N GLY A 50 -7.95 -3.03 -16.28
CA GLY A 50 -8.31 -1.69 -16.75
C GLY A 50 -9.61 -1.65 -17.56
N ASP A 51 -10.35 -2.77 -17.61
CA ASP A 51 -11.67 -2.84 -18.25
C ASP A 51 -12.75 -2.37 -17.26
N TYR A 52 -12.84 -1.05 -17.09
CA TYR A 52 -13.78 -0.45 -16.16
C TYR A 52 -15.23 -0.53 -16.65
N GLN A 53 -15.46 -0.71 -17.95
CA GLN A 53 -16.78 -1.00 -18.50
C GLN A 53 -17.28 -2.36 -18.02
N ARG A 54 -16.41 -3.39 -18.02
CA ARG A 54 -16.74 -4.70 -17.47
C ARG A 54 -16.87 -4.64 -15.94
N ALA A 55 -15.98 -3.95 -15.25
CA ALA A 55 -16.06 -3.78 -13.79
C ALA A 55 -17.38 -3.14 -13.34
N ALA A 56 -17.89 -2.16 -14.12
CA ALA A 56 -19.14 -1.47 -13.83
C ALA A 56 -20.37 -2.39 -13.80
N ARG A 57 -20.30 -3.60 -14.39
CA ARG A 57 -21.40 -4.59 -14.33
C ARG A 57 -21.66 -5.10 -12.91
N ALA A 58 -20.63 -5.11 -12.08
CA ALA A 58 -20.72 -5.48 -10.67
C ALA A 58 -21.18 -4.30 -9.77
N LEU A 59 -21.49 -3.13 -10.32
CA LEU A 59 -22.02 -1.99 -9.57
C LEU A 59 -23.54 -1.91 -9.70
N ASP A 60 -24.23 -1.63 -8.60
CA ASP A 60 -25.61 -1.20 -8.66
C ASP A 60 -25.69 0.26 -9.13
N LEU A 61 -26.01 0.43 -10.41
CA LEU A 61 -26.17 1.73 -11.08
C LEU A 61 -27.66 2.09 -11.28
N SER A 62 -28.58 1.43 -10.57
CA SER A 62 -30.04 1.64 -10.72
C SER A 62 -30.46 3.09 -10.43
N ALA A 63 -29.73 3.79 -9.56
CA ALA A 63 -29.96 5.20 -9.26
C ALA A 63 -29.60 6.16 -10.41
N LEU A 64 -28.88 5.69 -11.45
CA LEU A 64 -28.46 6.50 -12.59
C LEU A 64 -29.41 6.35 -13.78
N PRO A 65 -29.67 7.45 -14.53
CA PRO A 65 -30.39 7.37 -15.81
C PRO A 65 -29.71 6.40 -16.78
N GLN A 66 -30.49 5.60 -17.50
CA GLN A 66 -29.98 4.56 -18.41
C GLN A 66 -28.95 5.08 -19.42
N GLN A 67 -29.14 6.29 -19.94
CA GLN A 67 -28.23 6.93 -20.90
C GLN A 67 -26.85 7.24 -20.29
N GLN A 68 -26.78 7.44 -18.97
CA GLN A 68 -25.55 7.80 -18.27
C GLN A 68 -24.82 6.56 -17.70
N ARG A 69 -25.54 5.45 -17.47
CA ARG A 69 -25.00 4.24 -16.80
C ARG A 69 -23.69 3.73 -17.40
N ALA A 70 -23.53 3.73 -18.73
CA ALA A 70 -22.31 3.24 -19.36
C ALA A 70 -21.09 4.11 -19.06
N ALA A 71 -21.20 5.43 -19.27
CA ALA A 71 -20.10 6.37 -19.08
C ALA A 71 -19.79 6.58 -17.58
N GLU A 72 -20.83 6.82 -16.78
CA GLU A 72 -20.70 7.04 -15.34
C GLU A 72 -20.29 5.76 -14.60
N GLY A 73 -20.80 4.60 -15.02
CA GLY A 73 -20.47 3.31 -14.43
C GLY A 73 -18.98 3.01 -14.52
N ALA A 74 -18.37 3.17 -15.70
CA ALA A 74 -16.93 2.97 -15.87
C ALA A 74 -16.10 3.94 -15.01
N ARG A 75 -16.53 5.21 -14.92
CA ARG A 75 -15.89 6.22 -14.08
C ARG A 75 -15.96 5.85 -12.59
N LEU A 76 -17.14 5.45 -12.11
CA LEU A 76 -17.34 5.03 -10.72
C LEU A 76 -16.55 3.76 -10.39
N ALA A 77 -16.52 2.78 -11.30
CA ALA A 77 -15.75 1.55 -11.14
C ALA A 77 -14.25 1.84 -10.99
N ARG A 78 -13.69 2.70 -11.85
CA ARG A 78 -12.29 3.13 -11.74
C ARG A 78 -12.00 3.80 -10.41
N ARG A 79 -12.85 4.74 -9.99
CA ARG A 79 -12.69 5.47 -8.73
C ARG A 79 -12.75 4.54 -7.53
N LEU A 80 -13.73 3.64 -7.48
CA LEU A 80 -13.86 2.68 -6.40
C LEU A 80 -12.68 1.72 -6.37
N LYS A 81 -12.23 1.19 -7.51
CA LYS A 81 -11.05 0.30 -7.56
C LYS A 81 -9.82 0.95 -6.95
N LEU A 82 -9.57 2.23 -7.26
CA LEU A 82 -8.46 3.00 -6.68
C LEU A 82 -8.60 3.15 -5.16
N VAL A 83 -9.80 3.47 -4.69
CA VAL A 83 -10.08 3.60 -3.25
C VAL A 83 -9.87 2.27 -2.54
N LEU A 84 -10.39 1.16 -3.08
CA LEU A 84 -10.25 -0.17 -2.47
C LEU A 84 -8.77 -0.57 -2.36
N ASP A 85 -7.99 -0.40 -3.44
CA ASP A 85 -6.56 -0.72 -3.45
C ASP A 85 -5.76 0.04 -2.37
N GLN A 86 -6.20 1.24 -2.03
CA GLN A 86 -5.54 2.08 -1.05
C GLN A 86 -6.03 1.87 0.38
N LYS A 87 -7.32 1.54 0.58
CA LYS A 87 -7.97 1.66 1.90
C LYS A 87 -8.58 0.37 2.43
N LEU A 88 -8.90 -0.59 1.56
CA LEU A 88 -9.59 -1.80 1.98
C LEU A 88 -8.74 -3.04 1.70
N TRP A 89 -8.33 -3.71 2.77
CA TRP A 89 -7.82 -5.07 2.66
C TRP A 89 -9.01 -6.03 2.61
N ILE A 90 -9.20 -6.68 1.47
CA ILE A 90 -10.30 -7.62 1.26
C ILE A 90 -9.90 -8.97 1.86
N ASP A 91 -10.69 -9.44 2.82
CA ASP A 91 -10.60 -10.81 3.33
C ASP A 91 -11.40 -11.75 2.43
N TRP A 92 -10.72 -12.37 1.47
CA TRP A 92 -11.35 -13.28 0.50
C TRP A 92 -11.91 -14.55 1.14
N GLU A 93 -11.36 -14.98 2.27
CA GLU A 93 -11.80 -16.19 2.96
C GLU A 93 -13.13 -15.95 3.68
N GLY A 94 -13.34 -14.73 4.17
CA GLY A 94 -14.56 -14.32 4.85
C GLY A 94 -15.75 -14.02 3.93
N ILE A 95 -15.55 -13.89 2.61
CA ILE A 95 -16.64 -13.56 1.68
C ILE A 95 -17.36 -14.83 1.21
N SER A 96 -18.68 -14.86 1.37
CA SER A 96 -19.50 -16.01 0.99
C SER A 96 -19.46 -16.31 -0.51
N ASP A 97 -19.31 -17.58 -0.85
CA ASP A 97 -19.47 -18.10 -2.21
C ASP A 97 -20.82 -18.83 -2.39
N GLU A 98 -21.78 -18.56 -1.52
CA GLU A 98 -23.13 -19.09 -1.63
C GLU A 98 -24.06 -18.05 -2.29
N PRO A 99 -25.01 -18.47 -3.15
CA PRO A 99 -25.98 -17.55 -3.75
C PRO A 99 -26.87 -16.81 -2.73
N ALA A 100 -26.97 -17.35 -1.52
CA ALA A 100 -27.68 -16.74 -0.41
C ALA A 100 -26.90 -15.63 0.32
N GLY A 101 -25.58 -15.53 0.12
CA GLY A 101 -24.70 -14.67 0.92
C GLY A 101 -24.45 -15.24 2.32
N ASP A 102 -23.70 -14.51 3.15
CA ASP A 102 -23.56 -14.82 4.57
C ASP A 102 -24.82 -14.40 5.36
N PRO A 103 -25.56 -15.34 5.98
CA PRO A 103 -26.72 -14.98 6.80
C PRO A 103 -26.39 -14.09 8.01
N ALA A 104 -25.13 -14.01 8.44
CA ALA A 104 -24.69 -13.17 9.56
C ALA A 104 -24.74 -11.67 9.23
N ASP A 105 -24.53 -11.29 7.96
CA ASP A 105 -24.54 -9.89 7.51
C ASP A 105 -25.96 -9.34 7.31
N GLY A 106 -26.92 -10.23 7.14
CA GLY A 106 -28.34 -9.93 6.94
C GLY A 106 -28.88 -10.50 5.62
N PRO A 107 -30.20 -10.46 5.43
CA PRO A 107 -30.79 -10.91 4.17
C PRO A 107 -30.33 -10.01 3.04
N ASP A 108 -29.89 -10.61 1.93
CA ASP A 108 -29.56 -9.92 0.68
C ASP A 108 -28.37 -8.95 0.78
N ILE A 109 -27.54 -9.02 1.82
CA ILE A 109 -26.38 -8.13 2.04
C ILE A 109 -25.14 -8.97 2.34
N GLU A 110 -23.99 -8.53 1.82
CA GLU A 110 -22.67 -9.07 2.16
C GLU A 110 -21.72 -7.90 2.43
N VAL A 111 -21.10 -7.84 3.61
CA VAL A 111 -20.19 -6.75 3.99
C VAL A 111 -18.74 -7.17 3.71
N ILE A 112 -18.11 -6.52 2.72
CA ILE A 112 -16.71 -6.82 2.37
C ILE A 112 -15.70 -6.04 3.20
N GLY A 113 -16.18 -5.11 4.03
CA GLY A 113 -15.40 -4.37 5.01
C GLY A 113 -15.82 -2.92 5.07
N ALA A 114 -14.98 -2.06 5.64
CA ALA A 114 -15.35 -0.69 5.92
C ALA A 114 -14.15 0.27 5.79
N ILE A 115 -14.41 1.47 5.27
CA ILE A 115 -13.40 2.47 4.98
C ILE A 115 -13.59 3.67 5.91
N PRO A 116 -12.58 4.07 6.71
CA PRO A 116 -12.67 5.26 7.54
C PRO A 116 -12.79 6.50 6.66
N LEU A 117 -13.67 7.44 7.01
CA LEU A 117 -13.84 8.74 6.35
C LEU A 117 -14.32 9.78 7.39
N GLY A 118 -13.53 10.83 7.60
CA GLY A 118 -13.94 11.98 8.44
C GLY A 118 -14.32 11.63 9.88
N GLY A 119 -13.67 10.64 10.50
CA GLY A 119 -13.99 10.19 11.86
C GLY A 119 -15.15 9.20 11.96
N THR A 120 -15.76 8.84 10.83
CA THR A 120 -16.76 7.75 10.72
C THR A 120 -16.21 6.61 9.87
N THR A 121 -16.91 5.48 9.83
CA THR A 121 -16.55 4.35 8.96
C THR A 121 -17.68 4.09 7.98
N ILE A 122 -17.34 4.06 6.69
CA ILE A 122 -18.28 3.79 5.60
C ILE A 122 -18.22 2.30 5.28
N PRO A 123 -19.28 1.52 5.54
CA PRO A 123 -19.30 0.12 5.13
C PRO A 123 -19.33 0.04 3.60
N VAL A 124 -18.58 -0.92 3.06
CA VAL A 124 -18.64 -1.32 1.66
C VAL A 124 -19.27 -2.70 1.62
N SER A 125 -20.36 -2.82 0.89
CA SER A 125 -21.17 -4.03 0.84
C SER A 125 -21.66 -4.34 -0.57
N LEU A 126 -21.94 -5.62 -0.82
CA LEU A 126 -22.77 -6.07 -1.92
C LEU A 126 -24.21 -6.21 -1.46
N ALA A 127 -25.12 -6.10 -2.41
CA ALA A 127 -26.53 -6.37 -2.26
C ALA A 127 -26.99 -7.36 -3.33
N ARG A 128 -27.90 -8.25 -2.96
CA ARG A 128 -28.59 -9.14 -3.88
C ARG A 128 -29.78 -8.41 -4.50
N ILE A 129 -29.82 -8.37 -5.82
CA ILE A 129 -30.81 -7.61 -6.60
C ILE A 129 -31.28 -8.43 -7.80
N ASP A 130 -32.37 -7.99 -8.42
CA ASP A 130 -32.86 -8.57 -9.67
C ASP A 130 -31.86 -8.34 -10.82
N GLY A 131 -31.48 -9.44 -11.48
CA GLY A 131 -30.63 -9.49 -12.66
C GLY A 131 -31.39 -9.24 -13.96
N GLU A 132 -30.64 -8.99 -15.04
CA GLU A 132 -31.25 -8.66 -16.34
C GLU A 132 -31.90 -9.89 -17.00
N ALA A 133 -31.43 -11.10 -16.69
CA ALA A 133 -32.02 -12.35 -17.18
C ALA A 133 -33.14 -12.90 -16.28
N GLY A 134 -33.58 -12.14 -15.26
CA GLY A 134 -34.66 -12.53 -14.35
C GLY A 134 -34.25 -13.43 -13.17
N GLY A 135 -32.94 -13.66 -12.98
CA GLY A 135 -32.37 -14.27 -11.78
C GLY A 135 -32.00 -13.23 -10.70
N GLN A 136 -31.55 -13.68 -9.53
CA GLN A 136 -30.92 -12.80 -8.54
C GLN A 136 -29.42 -12.71 -8.80
N VAL A 137 -28.85 -11.52 -8.67
CA VAL A 137 -27.42 -11.25 -8.84
C VAL A 137 -26.90 -10.38 -7.70
N TRP A 138 -25.63 -10.54 -7.37
CA TRP A 138 -24.92 -9.74 -6.40
C TRP A 138 -24.20 -8.59 -7.09
N LYS A 139 -24.39 -7.37 -6.58
CA LYS A 139 -23.67 -6.17 -7.02
C LYS A 139 -23.25 -5.34 -5.83
N LEU A 140 -22.18 -4.57 -5.95
CA LEU A 140 -21.82 -3.53 -4.99
C LEU A 140 -23.02 -2.60 -4.79
N SER A 141 -23.47 -2.50 -3.55
CA SER A 141 -24.77 -1.93 -3.19
C SER A 141 -24.87 -0.46 -3.62
N GLY A 142 -26.06 -0.01 -3.98
CA GLY A 142 -26.30 1.40 -4.30
C GLY A 142 -25.84 2.34 -3.18
N ALA A 143 -25.93 1.89 -1.92
CA ALA A 143 -25.38 2.59 -0.76
C ALA A 143 -23.85 2.77 -0.87
N SER A 144 -23.10 1.71 -1.19
CA SER A 144 -21.65 1.78 -1.41
C SER A 144 -21.31 2.65 -2.63
N VAL A 145 -22.04 2.47 -3.73
CA VAL A 145 -21.84 3.22 -4.98
C VAL A 145 -22.03 4.73 -4.78
N SER A 146 -23.04 5.13 -4.02
CA SER A 146 -23.32 6.54 -3.71
C SER A 146 -22.19 7.24 -2.94
N ARG A 147 -21.35 6.48 -2.21
CA ARG A 147 -20.24 7.01 -1.41
C ARG A 147 -18.93 7.11 -2.18
N ILE A 148 -18.83 6.49 -3.36
CA ILE A 148 -17.62 6.51 -4.20
C ILE A 148 -17.08 7.92 -4.42
N PRO A 149 -17.88 8.95 -4.76
CA PRO A 149 -17.34 10.29 -5.01
C PRO A 149 -16.61 10.88 -3.79
N ALA A 150 -17.19 10.79 -2.60
CA ALA A 150 -16.60 11.31 -1.37
C ALA A 150 -15.35 10.52 -0.95
N LEU A 151 -15.39 9.18 -1.10
CA LEU A 151 -14.22 8.34 -0.83
C LEU A 151 -13.08 8.62 -1.81
N TYR A 152 -13.39 8.87 -3.09
CA TYR A 152 -12.40 9.20 -4.10
C TYR A 152 -11.82 10.61 -3.92
N GLU A 153 -12.60 11.57 -3.45
CA GLU A 153 -12.08 12.88 -3.11
C GLU A 153 -11.07 12.81 -1.95
N ALA A 154 -11.34 11.96 -0.96
CA ALA A 154 -10.46 11.78 0.19
C ALA A 154 -9.23 10.88 -0.09
N TYR A 155 -9.38 9.86 -0.92
CA TYR A 155 -8.40 8.76 -1.09
C TYR A 155 -8.10 8.39 -2.54
N GLY A 156 -8.62 9.12 -3.52
CA GLY A 156 -8.31 8.90 -4.92
C GLY A 156 -6.88 9.32 -5.25
N ALA A 157 -6.50 9.16 -6.52
CA ALA A 157 -5.17 9.51 -7.02
C ALA A 157 -4.92 11.04 -7.15
N GLY A 158 -5.87 11.88 -6.66
CA GLY A 158 -5.81 13.33 -6.73
C GLY A 158 -5.57 13.87 -8.16
N TRP A 159 -5.03 15.09 -8.26
CA TRP A 159 -4.64 15.71 -9.54
C TRP A 159 -3.67 14.85 -10.36
N VAL A 160 -2.82 14.08 -9.67
CA VAL A 160 -1.75 13.26 -10.27
C VAL A 160 -2.32 12.11 -11.11
N GLY A 161 -3.30 11.36 -10.59
CA GLY A 161 -3.91 10.25 -11.36
C GLY A 161 -4.76 10.68 -12.55
N ASP A 162 -5.29 11.91 -12.52
CA ASP A 162 -6.09 12.45 -13.64
C ASP A 162 -5.23 12.98 -14.79
N HIS A 163 -3.96 13.34 -14.54
CA HIS A 163 -3.05 13.92 -15.55
C HIS A 163 -1.94 12.95 -16.00
N LEU A 164 -1.81 11.79 -15.36
CA LEU A 164 -0.80 10.80 -15.75
C LEU A 164 -1.20 10.05 -17.03
N PRO A 165 -0.25 9.78 -17.94
CA PRO A 165 -0.46 8.92 -19.09
C PRO A 165 -1.02 7.55 -18.67
N GLU A 166 -2.02 7.04 -19.38
CA GLU A 166 -2.67 5.76 -19.05
C GLU A 166 -1.70 4.58 -18.91
N LEU A 167 -0.59 4.61 -19.66
CA LEU A 167 0.47 3.60 -19.59
C LEU A 167 1.07 3.46 -18.18
N LEU A 168 1.26 4.56 -17.45
CA LEU A 168 1.86 4.58 -16.12
C LEU A 168 0.91 4.10 -15.01
N ILE A 169 -0.39 4.18 -15.27
CA ILE A 169 -1.46 3.74 -14.36
C ILE A 169 -1.81 2.27 -14.62
N ARG A 170 -1.77 1.85 -15.89
CA ARG A 170 -2.09 0.48 -16.33
C ARG A 170 -0.99 -0.52 -16.00
N PHE A 171 0.27 -0.12 -16.09
CA PHE A 171 1.37 -0.99 -15.66
C PHE A 171 1.44 -1.05 -14.14
N ARG A 172 1.10 -2.21 -13.59
CA ARG A 172 1.16 -2.50 -12.16
C ARG A 172 2.10 -3.67 -11.92
N VAL A 173 3.00 -3.52 -10.96
CA VAL A 173 3.91 -4.59 -10.50
C VAL A 173 3.66 -4.77 -9.01
N LEU A 174 3.28 -5.99 -8.59
CA LEU A 174 2.93 -6.31 -7.19
C LEU A 174 1.80 -5.42 -6.62
N GLU A 175 0.77 -5.15 -7.44
CA GLU A 175 -0.36 -4.26 -7.12
C GLU A 175 0.02 -2.78 -6.89
N VAL A 176 1.29 -2.41 -7.11
CA VAL A 176 1.81 -1.03 -7.05
C VAL A 176 1.88 -0.46 -8.48
N GLU A 177 1.38 0.76 -8.68
CA GLU A 177 1.38 1.43 -9.99
C GLU A 177 2.81 1.83 -10.40
N ALA A 178 3.16 1.75 -11.69
CA ALA A 178 4.53 2.00 -12.15
C ALA A 178 5.04 3.40 -11.78
N TRP A 179 4.18 4.41 -11.75
CA TRP A 179 4.58 5.75 -11.31
C TRP A 179 4.89 5.82 -9.81
N GLN A 180 4.29 4.96 -8.98
CA GLN A 180 4.61 4.88 -7.56
C GLN A 180 6.03 4.34 -7.36
N TRP A 181 6.49 3.42 -8.22
CA TRP A 181 7.89 2.99 -8.24
C TRP A 181 8.85 4.12 -8.62
N ILE A 182 8.50 4.90 -9.64
CA ILE A 182 9.27 6.09 -10.03
C ILE A 182 9.31 7.09 -8.88
N GLY A 183 8.17 7.34 -8.25
CA GLY A 183 8.05 8.20 -7.09
C GLY A 183 8.90 7.70 -5.92
N LEU A 184 8.93 6.39 -5.65
CA LEU A 184 9.74 5.80 -4.57
C LEU A 184 11.23 5.98 -4.84
N LEU A 185 11.67 5.77 -6.08
CA LEU A 185 13.05 6.01 -6.48
C LEU A 185 13.42 7.50 -6.36
N LEU A 186 12.51 8.40 -6.76
CA LEU A 186 12.70 9.83 -6.60
C LEU A 186 12.76 10.22 -5.12
N ALA A 187 11.85 9.69 -4.29
CA ALA A 187 11.82 9.90 -2.85
C ALA A 187 13.12 9.44 -2.19
N LEU A 188 13.64 8.29 -2.60
CA LEU A 188 14.94 7.79 -2.15
C LEU A 188 16.08 8.73 -2.56
N GLY A 189 16.08 9.21 -3.81
CA GLY A 189 17.05 10.18 -4.30
C GLY A 189 17.02 11.50 -3.51
N VAL A 190 15.83 12.06 -3.29
CA VAL A 190 15.64 13.29 -2.50
C VAL A 190 16.05 13.08 -1.05
N ALA A 191 15.66 11.97 -0.42
CA ALA A 191 16.07 11.63 0.94
C ALA A 191 17.59 11.52 1.06
N TRP A 192 18.26 10.91 0.07
CA TRP A 192 19.71 10.82 0.03
C TRP A 192 20.38 12.19 -0.14
N LEU A 193 19.87 13.04 -1.03
CA LEU A 193 20.35 14.41 -1.23
C LEU A 193 20.15 15.27 0.01
N LEU A 194 19.00 15.18 0.69
CA LEU A 194 18.75 15.88 1.96
C LEU A 194 19.71 15.41 3.05
N GLY A 195 19.93 14.09 3.16
CA GLY A 195 20.93 13.54 4.07
C GLY A 195 22.35 14.03 3.77
N MET A 196 22.69 14.20 2.48
CA MET A 196 23.99 14.74 2.05
C MET A 196 24.13 16.24 2.31
N GLY A 197 23.08 17.01 2.02
CA GLY A 197 23.00 18.43 2.30
C GLY A 197 23.15 18.73 3.79
N LEU A 198 22.60 17.88 4.66
CA LEU A 198 22.79 17.99 6.10
C LEU A 198 24.24 17.69 6.54
N ALA A 199 24.88 16.70 5.91
CA ALA A 199 26.29 16.44 6.17
C ALA A 199 27.13 17.68 5.78
N TRP A 200 26.84 18.30 4.65
CA TRP A 200 27.49 19.54 4.21
C TRP A 200 27.20 20.73 5.12
N ALA A 201 25.93 20.94 5.49
CA ALA A 201 25.51 22.01 6.39
C ALA A 201 26.11 21.85 7.79
N GLY A 202 26.21 20.62 8.31
CA GLY A 202 26.87 20.32 9.58
C GLY A 202 28.34 20.73 9.60
N LEU A 203 29.10 20.46 8.55
CA LEU A 203 30.49 20.95 8.42
C LEU A 203 30.54 22.47 8.28
N GLY A 204 29.64 23.06 7.47
CA GLY A 204 29.61 24.50 7.24
C GLY A 204 29.25 25.28 8.50
N LEU A 205 28.36 24.75 9.34
CA LEU A 205 27.99 25.36 10.62
C LEU A 205 29.10 25.17 11.66
N ALA A 206 29.69 23.97 11.74
CA ALA A 206 30.83 23.69 12.61
C ALA A 206 32.01 24.60 12.29
N ASP A 207 32.38 24.77 11.03
CA ASP A 207 33.46 25.67 10.61
C ASP A 207 33.14 27.16 10.87
N ARG A 208 31.85 27.54 10.89
CA ARG A 208 31.43 28.92 11.20
C ARG A 208 31.37 29.20 12.70
N LEU A 209 31.03 28.19 13.52
CA LEU A 209 30.97 28.24 14.99
C LEU A 209 32.35 28.06 15.63
N ALA A 210 33.20 27.19 15.07
CA ALA A 210 34.60 26.99 15.49
C ALA A 210 35.43 28.28 15.35
N ARG A 211 35.05 29.20 14.46
CA ARG A 211 35.64 30.54 14.35
C ARG A 211 35.26 31.48 15.50
N ARG A 212 34.34 31.10 16.40
CA ARG A 212 33.84 31.94 17.50
C ARG A 212 33.99 31.34 18.91
N THR A 213 34.28 30.04 19.05
CA THR A 213 34.38 29.39 20.38
C THR A 213 35.58 28.43 20.41
N ALA A 214 36.17 28.21 21.59
CA ALA A 214 37.36 27.38 21.76
C ALA A 214 37.17 25.94 21.21
N PRO A 215 38.19 25.35 20.54
CA PRO A 215 37.97 24.45 19.39
C PRO A 215 37.70 22.98 19.72
N THR A 216 37.79 22.55 20.98
CA THR A 216 37.99 21.12 21.28
C THR A 216 36.72 20.28 21.43
N TRP A 217 35.58 20.91 21.77
CA TRP A 217 34.34 20.20 22.08
C TRP A 217 33.34 20.19 20.91
N ASP A 218 33.25 21.29 20.16
CA ASP A 218 32.23 21.50 19.13
C ASP A 218 32.45 20.62 17.87
N GLU A 219 33.69 20.46 17.41
CA GLU A 219 33.99 19.67 16.20
C GLU A 219 33.75 18.16 16.41
N ARG A 220 34.15 17.63 17.57
CA ARG A 220 33.98 16.20 17.88
C ARG A 220 32.52 15.82 18.06
N LEU A 221 31.72 16.67 18.69
CA LEU A 221 30.29 16.42 18.92
C LEU A 221 29.52 16.42 17.60
N VAL A 222 29.88 17.32 16.68
CA VAL A 222 29.30 17.36 15.32
C VAL A 222 29.63 16.10 14.53
N ASP A 223 30.89 15.63 14.54
CA ASP A 223 31.28 14.42 13.80
C ASP A 223 30.65 13.14 14.35
N VAL A 224 30.45 13.06 15.67
CA VAL A 224 29.77 11.95 16.34
C VAL A 224 28.29 11.90 15.97
N ALA A 225 27.61 13.04 15.91
CA ALA A 225 26.18 13.12 15.62
C ALA A 225 25.85 12.98 14.12
N ARG A 226 26.80 13.27 13.23
CA ARG A 226 26.58 13.40 11.78
C ARG A 226 26.06 12.14 11.10
N GLY A 227 26.64 10.98 11.42
CA GLY A 227 26.24 9.69 10.84
C GLY A 227 24.81 9.30 11.23
N PRO A 228 24.51 9.18 12.54
CA PRO A 228 23.17 8.86 13.02
C PRO A 228 22.11 9.90 12.60
N ALA A 229 22.43 11.19 12.64
CA ALA A 229 21.50 12.26 12.23
C ALA A 229 21.17 12.18 10.73
N ARG A 230 22.16 11.88 9.88
CA ARG A 230 21.94 11.69 8.44
C ARG A 230 20.98 10.54 8.16
N LEU A 231 21.17 9.41 8.85
CA LEU A 231 20.28 8.25 8.70
C LEU A 231 18.87 8.60 9.20
N PHE A 232 18.75 9.19 10.39
CA PHE A 232 17.46 9.57 10.98
C PHE A 232 16.67 10.51 10.06
N LEU A 233 17.30 11.60 9.59
CA LEU A 233 16.64 12.59 8.74
C LEU A 233 16.38 12.08 7.33
N GLY A 234 17.26 11.24 6.78
CA GLY A 234 17.03 10.59 5.49
C GLY A 234 15.82 9.67 5.54
N VAL A 235 15.69 8.85 6.58
CA VAL A 235 14.54 7.96 6.77
C VAL A 235 13.26 8.76 7.01
N LEU A 236 13.33 9.83 7.79
CA LEU A 236 12.18 10.70 8.05
C LEU A 236 11.71 11.41 6.76
N ALA A 237 12.63 11.97 5.98
CA ALA A 237 12.31 12.57 4.69
C ALA A 237 11.72 11.54 3.70
N PHE A 238 12.32 10.35 3.62
CA PHE A 238 11.80 9.27 2.79
C PHE A 238 10.37 8.87 3.19
N GLY A 239 10.11 8.70 4.49
CA GLY A 239 8.78 8.34 4.99
C GLY A 239 7.72 9.41 4.68
N LEU A 240 8.06 10.69 4.83
CA LEU A 240 7.17 11.80 4.47
C LEU A 240 6.89 11.84 2.97
N LEU A 241 7.92 11.68 2.14
CA LEU A 241 7.78 11.66 0.68
C LEU A 241 6.96 10.45 0.23
N ALA A 242 7.24 9.25 0.75
CA ALA A 242 6.48 8.05 0.46
C ALA A 242 5.01 8.17 0.88
N GLY A 243 4.71 8.81 2.01
CA GLY A 243 3.34 9.11 2.41
C GLY A 243 2.58 9.98 1.41
N LEU A 244 3.28 10.87 0.71
CA LEU A 244 2.68 11.73 -0.33
C LEU A 244 2.29 10.95 -1.60
N LEU A 245 2.95 9.81 -1.86
CA LEU A 245 2.71 8.98 -3.04
C LEU A 245 1.43 8.13 -2.97
N HIS A 246 0.72 8.12 -1.83
CA HIS A 246 -0.53 7.36 -1.64
C HIS A 246 -0.41 5.89 -2.12
N LEU A 247 0.63 5.18 -1.65
CA LEU A 247 0.91 3.80 -2.05
C LEU A 247 -0.28 2.87 -1.71
N ALA A 248 -0.39 1.77 -2.45
CA ALA A 248 -1.31 0.67 -2.12
C ALA A 248 -1.10 0.20 -0.67
N ALA A 249 -2.19 -0.18 0.02
CA ALA A 249 -2.19 -0.55 1.44
C ALA A 249 -1.10 -1.56 1.87
N PRO A 250 -0.82 -2.66 1.13
CA PRO A 250 0.29 -3.56 1.49
C PRO A 250 1.67 -2.91 1.35
N ALA A 251 1.91 -2.13 0.29
CA ALA A 251 3.18 -1.48 0.05
C ALA A 251 3.47 -0.39 1.10
N GLN A 252 2.47 0.43 1.44
CA GLN A 252 2.58 1.44 2.51
C GLN A 252 2.95 0.78 3.85
N ARG A 253 2.32 -0.35 4.20
CA ARG A 253 2.65 -1.08 5.45
C ARG A 253 4.10 -1.57 5.48
N VAL A 254 4.64 -2.03 4.35
CA VAL A 254 6.05 -2.45 4.26
C VAL A 254 6.98 -1.25 4.42
N VAL A 255 6.67 -0.14 3.74
CA VAL A 255 7.43 1.12 3.85
C VAL A 255 7.42 1.65 5.28
N ASP A 256 6.25 1.72 5.93
CA ASP A 256 6.11 2.21 7.30
C ASP A 256 6.88 1.34 8.30
N LYS A 257 6.79 0.02 8.17
CA LYS A 257 7.57 -0.93 8.98
C LYS A 257 9.07 -0.74 8.76
N GLY A 258 9.51 -0.64 7.51
CA GLY A 258 10.91 -0.40 7.15
C GLY A 258 11.44 0.90 7.74
N CYS A 259 10.70 2.01 7.59
CA CYS A 259 11.06 3.31 8.13
C CYS A 259 11.14 3.26 9.66
N ARG A 260 10.16 2.68 10.36
CA ARG A 260 10.21 2.53 11.82
C ARG A 260 11.43 1.74 12.28
N THR A 261 11.73 0.61 11.65
CA THR A 261 12.91 -0.20 11.99
C THR A 261 14.20 0.59 11.79
N LEU A 262 14.33 1.30 10.67
CA LEU A 262 15.52 2.11 10.39
C LEU A 262 15.66 3.30 11.36
N LEU A 263 14.55 3.92 11.79
CA LEU A 263 14.57 4.97 12.81
C LEU A 263 15.03 4.42 14.17
N VAL A 264 14.58 3.22 14.55
CA VAL A 264 15.06 2.55 15.77
C VAL A 264 16.56 2.25 15.68
N VAL A 265 17.04 1.75 14.54
CA VAL A 265 18.47 1.53 14.30
C VAL A 265 19.25 2.85 14.36
N ALA A 266 18.74 3.92 13.76
CA ALA A 266 19.38 5.25 13.81
C ALA A 266 19.47 5.78 15.25
N ALA A 267 18.41 5.62 16.04
CA ALA A 267 18.40 6.00 17.45
C ALA A 267 19.38 5.15 18.28
N ALA A 268 19.39 3.84 18.10
CA ALA A 268 20.34 2.96 18.78
C ALA A 268 21.79 3.31 18.42
N TRP A 269 22.06 3.58 17.15
CA TRP A 269 23.38 4.02 16.69
C TRP A 269 23.78 5.37 17.29
N ALA A 270 22.85 6.33 17.37
CA ALA A 270 23.07 7.62 18.03
C ALA A 270 23.41 7.43 19.52
N CYS A 271 22.71 6.55 20.23
CA CYS A 271 23.00 6.24 21.63
C CYS A 271 24.38 5.63 21.82
N LEU A 272 24.77 4.64 21.00
CA LEU A 272 26.11 4.05 21.07
C LEU A 272 27.21 5.09 20.80
N ARG A 273 26.96 5.98 19.83
CA ARG A 273 27.88 7.08 19.53
C ARG A 273 27.97 8.09 20.67
N LEU A 274 26.87 8.41 21.33
CA LEU A 274 26.86 9.29 22.50
C LEU A 274 27.62 8.67 23.67
N VAL A 275 27.43 7.37 23.94
CA VAL A 275 28.14 6.66 25.02
C VAL A 275 29.65 6.64 24.76
N THR A 276 30.07 6.31 23.54
CA THR A 276 31.50 6.33 23.17
C THR A 276 32.11 7.72 23.31
N PHE A 277 31.41 8.76 22.86
CA PHE A 277 31.84 10.14 23.04
C PHE A 277 31.98 10.53 24.53
N LEU A 278 30.98 10.20 25.36
CA LEU A 278 31.03 10.48 26.80
C LEU A 278 32.18 9.72 27.49
N ALA A 279 32.44 8.48 27.09
CA ALA A 279 33.53 7.67 27.62
C ALA A 279 34.91 8.27 27.27
N GLU A 280 35.11 8.64 26.00
CA GLU A 280 36.35 9.29 25.52
C GLU A 280 36.57 10.62 26.26
N THR A 281 35.51 11.41 26.40
CA THR A 281 35.52 12.69 27.11
C THR A 281 35.90 12.56 28.58
N LEU A 282 35.29 11.60 29.29
CA LEU A 282 35.57 11.38 30.71
C LEU A 282 37.01 10.89 30.91
N GLN A 283 37.51 10.05 30.01
CA GLN A 283 38.89 9.57 30.03
C GLN A 283 39.89 10.72 29.81
N GLU A 284 39.61 11.64 28.89
CA GLU A 284 40.44 12.83 28.67
C GLU A 284 40.44 13.76 29.90
N ALA A 285 39.28 13.99 30.53
CA ALA A 285 39.18 14.80 31.74
C ALA A 285 39.96 14.21 32.92
N LEU A 286 39.93 12.89 33.10
CA LEU A 286 40.68 12.19 34.15
C LEU A 286 42.19 12.18 33.89
N THR A 287 42.61 11.99 32.64
CA THR A 287 44.04 11.98 32.28
C THR A 287 44.68 13.37 32.31
N GLN A 288 43.93 14.43 31.99
CA GLN A 288 44.42 15.81 32.15
C GLN A 288 44.51 16.22 33.63
N GLY A 289 43.52 15.83 34.46
CA GLY A 289 43.52 16.08 35.90
C GLY A 289 44.63 15.38 36.70
N GLU A 290 45.19 14.28 36.19
CA GLU A 290 46.33 13.59 36.83
C GLU A 290 47.70 14.22 36.52
N SER A 291 47.78 15.19 35.61
CA SER A 291 49.06 15.70 35.09
C SER A 291 49.83 16.68 35.99
N GLU A 292 49.20 17.27 37.03
CA GLU A 292 49.90 18.19 37.95
C GLU A 292 50.42 17.55 39.25
N GLY A 293 49.98 16.33 39.63
CA GLY A 293 50.26 15.81 40.99
C GLY A 293 50.92 14.44 41.14
N ARG A 294 50.81 13.52 40.17
CA ARG A 294 51.13 12.09 40.45
C ARG A 294 51.91 11.32 39.39
N ALA A 295 52.51 12.00 38.41
CA ALA A 295 53.34 11.39 37.36
C ALA A 295 54.58 10.60 37.88
N ARG A 296 54.95 10.71 39.16
CA ARG A 296 56.06 9.93 39.76
C ARG A 296 55.64 8.60 40.40
N GLY A 297 54.37 8.43 40.78
CA GLY A 297 53.91 7.20 41.46
C GLY A 297 53.55 6.06 40.50
N VAL A 298 52.89 6.41 39.39
CA VAL A 298 52.32 5.44 38.44
C VAL A 298 53.42 4.73 37.61
N ARG A 299 54.53 5.43 37.31
CA ARG A 299 55.70 4.80 36.65
C ARG A 299 56.31 3.68 37.49
N THR A 300 56.28 3.80 38.82
CA THR A 300 56.85 2.80 39.73
C THR A 300 55.96 1.56 39.83
N MET A 301 54.63 1.72 39.86
CA MET A 301 53.70 0.57 39.87
C MET A 301 53.73 -0.22 38.56
N ILE A 302 53.85 0.45 37.41
CA ILE A 302 53.91 -0.22 36.10
C ILE A 302 55.22 -1.04 35.95
N VAL A 303 56.34 -0.56 36.47
CA VAL A 303 57.61 -1.30 36.44
C VAL A 303 57.59 -2.52 37.37
N VAL A 304 56.97 -2.40 38.55
CA VAL A 304 56.85 -3.53 39.50
C VAL A 304 55.90 -4.60 38.98
N ALA A 305 54.74 -4.23 38.44
CA ALA A 305 53.78 -5.18 37.86
C ALA A 305 54.38 -5.95 36.66
N ARG A 306 55.18 -5.28 35.81
CA ARG A 306 55.84 -5.91 34.67
C ARG A 306 56.94 -6.90 35.06
N ARG A 307 57.58 -6.73 36.23
CA ARG A 307 58.64 -7.63 36.72
C ARG A 307 58.08 -8.91 37.37
N ILE A 308 56.85 -8.87 37.86
CA ILE A 308 56.15 -10.04 38.40
C ILE A 308 55.60 -10.91 37.26
N ALA A 309 55.12 -10.29 36.17
CA ALA A 309 54.58 -11.01 35.02
C ALA A 309 55.63 -11.76 34.17
N SER A 310 56.93 -11.47 34.33
CA SER A 310 58.00 -12.07 33.51
C SER A 310 58.78 -13.21 34.19
N VAL A 311 58.31 -13.72 35.34
CA VAL A 311 58.96 -14.79 36.12
C VAL A 311 58.06 -16.04 36.24
N THR A 312 56.93 -16.05 35.53
CA THR A 312 56.09 -17.23 35.26
C THR A 312 56.06 -17.48 33.78
#